data_AF-A0A420MSQ1-F1
#
_entry.id   AF-A0A420MSQ1-F1
#
_cell.length_a   1.000
_cell.length_b   1.000
_cell.length_c   1.000
_cell.angle_alpha   90.00
_cell.angle_beta   90.00
_cell.angle_gamma   90.00
#
_symmetry.space_group_name_H-M   'P 1'
#
loop_
_entity.id
_entity.type
_entity.pdbx_description
1 polymer ?
#
loop_
_entity_poly.entity_id
_entity_poly.type
_entity_poly.pdbx_seq_one_letter_code
_entity_poly.pdbx_strand_id
1 'polypeptide(L)'
;MYWPEGGKVTKDGILSGGEPIHPLTDLIYQDQESPGMSTAAEMAVLRQKRDEIRNAFSKSWKKQDVDVIIAPAYVGPACLHDAAREQYPHIMYP
;
A
#
# COMPACT_ATOMS: atom_id res chain seq x y z
N MET A 1 4.77 -5.71 -4.04
CA MET A 1 3.65 -5.04 -4.71
C MET A 1 2.42 -5.79 -4.29
N TYR A 2 1.49 -5.12 -3.63
CA TYR A 2 0.52 -5.74 -2.74
C TYR A 2 -0.38 -6.76 -3.45
N TRP A 3 -0.87 -6.42 -4.65
CA TRP A 3 -1.63 -7.31 -5.53
C TRP A 3 -1.05 -7.35 -6.95
N PRO A 4 -0.20 -8.33 -7.28
CA PRO A 4 0.29 -8.53 -8.65
C PRO A 4 -0.82 -8.65 -9.69
N GLU A 5 -1.99 -9.15 -9.27
CA GLU A 5 -3.19 -9.38 -10.07
C GLU A 5 -4.19 -8.21 -10.07
N GLY A 6 -3.81 -7.05 -9.54
CA GLY A 6 -4.70 -5.87 -9.47
C GLY A 6 -5.91 -6.05 -8.56
N GLY A 7 -5.81 -6.93 -7.55
CA GLY A 7 -6.86 -7.17 -6.57
C GLY A 7 -7.98 -8.11 -7.02
N LYS A 8 -7.94 -8.58 -8.28
CA LYS A 8 -8.97 -9.45 -8.87
C LYS A 8 -9.25 -10.70 -8.05
N VAL A 9 -8.22 -11.44 -7.63
CA VAL A 9 -8.39 -12.69 -6.87
C VAL A 9 -9.10 -12.43 -5.54
N THR A 10 -8.76 -11.31 -4.88
CA THR A 10 -9.40 -10.92 -3.61
C THR A 10 -10.87 -10.55 -3.86
N LYS A 11 -11.15 -9.74 -4.90
CA LYS A 11 -12.51 -9.31 -5.26
C LYS A 11 -13.41 -10.49 -5.62
N ASP A 12 -12.92 -11.41 -6.46
CA ASP A 12 -13.62 -12.62 -6.84
C ASP A 12 -13.91 -13.51 -5.61
N GLY A 13 -12.94 -13.61 -4.70
CA GLY A 13 -13.09 -14.33 -3.44
C GLY A 13 -14.25 -13.80 -2.59
N ILE A 14 -14.31 -12.49 -2.37
CA ILE A 14 -15.39 -11.83 -1.60
C ILE A 14 -16.75 -12.10 -2.24
N LEU A 15 -16.86 -11.87 -3.55
CA LEU A 15 -18.12 -12.04 -4.29
C LEU A 15 -18.57 -13.51 -4.32
N SER A 16 -17.64 -14.46 -4.45
CA SER A 16 -17.97 -15.89 -4.42
C SER A 16 -18.52 -16.36 -3.07
N GLY A 17 -18.19 -15.65 -1.98
CA GLY A 17 -18.74 -15.88 -0.65
C GLY A 17 -20.14 -15.29 -0.43
N GLY A 18 -20.65 -14.50 -1.38
CA GLY A 18 -21.95 -13.81 -1.26
C GLY A 18 -21.89 -12.51 -0.45
N GLU A 19 -20.70 -12.08 -0.02
CA GLU A 19 -20.50 -10.82 0.69
C GLU A 19 -20.42 -9.64 -0.30
N PRO A 20 -20.93 -8.45 0.06
CA PRO A 20 -20.80 -7.26 -0.77
C PRO A 20 -19.38 -6.67 -0.69
N ILE A 21 -18.97 -5.99 -1.76
CA ILE A 21 -17.79 -5.12 -1.70
C ILE A 21 -18.18 -3.82 -1.01
N HIS A 22 -17.55 -3.52 0.13
CA HIS A 22 -17.78 -2.28 0.86
C HIS A 22 -17.08 -1.07 0.20
N PRO A 23 -17.59 0.17 0.40
CA PRO A 23 -17.09 1.35 -0.29
C PRO A 23 -15.57 1.62 -0.13
N LEU A 24 -15.00 1.36 1.04
CA LEU A 24 -13.56 1.54 1.27
C LEU A 24 -12.72 0.50 0.52
N THR A 25 -13.22 -0.75 0.44
CA THR A 25 -12.57 -1.81 -0.34
C THR A 25 -12.59 -1.48 -1.82
N ASP A 26 -13.71 -0.96 -2.32
CA ASP A 26 -13.83 -0.54 -3.73
C ASP A 26 -12.86 0.60 -4.07
N LEU A 27 -12.73 1.59 -3.19
CA LEU A 27 -11.76 2.68 -3.36
C LEU A 27 -10.32 2.17 -3.46
N ILE A 28 -9.94 1.23 -2.59
CA ILE A 28 -8.58 0.64 -2.62
C ILE A 28 -8.34 -0.13 -3.92
N TYR A 29 -9.36 -0.77 -4.50
CA TYR A 29 -9.21 -1.41 -5.80
C TYR A 29 -8.99 -0.42 -6.94
N GLN A 30 -9.67 0.73 -6.94
CA GLN A 30 -9.51 1.75 -7.99
C GLN A 30 -8.07 2.23 -8.10
N ASP A 31 -7.38 2.43 -6.97
CA ASP A 31 -5.96 2.81 -6.94
C ASP A 31 -5.00 1.68 -7.37
N GLN A 32 -5.51 0.45 -7.48
CA GLN A 32 -4.74 -0.76 -7.74
C GLN A 32 -5.20 -1.50 -9.01
N GLU A 33 -6.12 -0.92 -9.80
CA GLU A 33 -6.56 -1.51 -11.07
C GLU A 33 -5.41 -1.52 -12.06
N SER A 34 -4.63 -2.59 -12.00
CA SER A 34 -3.73 -3.00 -13.07
C SER A 34 -4.57 -3.56 -14.21
N PRO A 35 -4.27 -3.25 -15.48
CA PRO A 35 -4.98 -3.83 -16.63
C PRO A 35 -4.84 -5.36 -16.73
N GLY A 36 -4.01 -5.99 -15.88
CA GLY A 36 -3.90 -7.43 -15.77
C GLY A 36 -2.87 -7.89 -14.74
N MET A 37 -2.57 -9.19 -14.77
CA MET A 37 -1.51 -9.80 -13.95
C MET A 37 -0.14 -9.22 -14.31
N SER A 38 0.58 -8.73 -13.31
CA SER A 38 1.97 -8.29 -13.46
C SER A 38 2.84 -9.45 -13.91
N THR A 39 3.69 -9.20 -14.89
CA THR A 39 4.69 -10.15 -15.37
C THR A 39 5.77 -10.39 -14.31
N ALA A 40 6.49 -11.50 -14.44
CA ALA A 40 7.63 -11.79 -13.56
C ALA A 40 8.72 -10.69 -13.64
N ALA A 41 8.93 -10.10 -14.80
CA ALA A 41 9.90 -9.03 -15.02
C ALA A 41 9.50 -7.74 -14.28
N GLU A 42 8.24 -7.31 -14.39
CA GLU A 42 7.72 -6.15 -13.66
C GLU A 42 7.82 -6.37 -12.15
N MET A 43 7.46 -7.56 -11.68
CA MET A 43 7.61 -7.94 -10.28
C MET A 43 9.07 -7.94 -9.81
N ALA A 44 10.02 -8.34 -10.67
CA ALA A 44 11.44 -8.29 -10.36
C ALA A 44 11.94 -6.85 -10.20
N VAL A 45 11.54 -5.93 -11.09
CA VAL A 45 11.88 -4.50 -10.98
C VAL A 45 11.41 -3.90 -9.65
N LEU A 46 10.20 -4.25 -9.21
CA LEU A 46 9.65 -3.73 -7.95
C LEU A 46 10.34 -4.31 -6.72
N ARG A 47 10.73 -5.59 -6.78
CA ARG A 47 11.53 -6.23 -5.75
C ARG A 47 12.91 -5.56 -5.65
N GLN A 48 13.53 -5.29 -6.79
CA GLN A 48 14.79 -4.55 -6.85
C GLN A 48 14.66 -3.17 -6.20
N LYS A 49 13.66 -2.36 -6.58
CA LYS A 49 13.42 -1.04 -5.98
C LYS A 49 13.26 -1.09 -4.46
N ARG A 50 12.49 -2.08 -3.97
CA ARG A 50 12.32 -2.32 -2.53
C ARG A 50 13.65 -2.66 -1.85
N ASP A 51 14.47 -3.49 -2.47
CA ASP A 51 15.74 -3.92 -1.92
C ASP A 51 16.78 -2.78 -1.96
N GLU A 52 16.75 -1.92 -2.98
CA GLU A 52 17.52 -0.66 -3.04
C GLU A 52 17.20 0.26 -1.86
N ILE A 53 15.91 0.47 -1.54
CA ILE A 53 15.48 1.28 -0.39
C ILE A 53 16.00 0.68 0.92
N ARG A 54 15.87 -0.63 1.11
CA ARG A 54 16.36 -1.32 2.32
C ARG A 54 17.87 -1.21 2.48
N ASN A 55 18.60 -1.36 1.38
CA ASN A 55 20.05 -1.21 1.37
C ASN A 55 20.46 0.24 1.70
N ALA A 56 19.80 1.23 1.11
CA ALA A 56 20.05 2.64 1.41
C ALA A 56 19.73 2.98 2.87
N PHE A 57 18.60 2.49 3.39
CA PHE A 57 18.19 2.66 4.78
C PHE A 57 19.20 2.05 5.76
N SER A 58 19.62 0.80 5.54
CA SER A 58 20.63 0.12 6.37
C SER A 58 21.98 0.85 6.36
N LYS A 59 22.44 1.31 5.18
CA LYS A 59 23.66 2.13 5.08
C LYS A 59 23.54 3.45 5.85
N SER A 60 22.37 4.07 5.82
CA SER A 60 22.09 5.30 6.55
C SER A 60 22.15 5.11 8.06
N TRP A 61 21.62 4.01 8.60
CA TRP A 61 21.73 3.67 10.03
C TRP A 61 23.18 3.50 10.44
N LYS A 62 23.92 2.68 9.68
CA LYS A 62 25.33 2.43 9.95
C LYS A 62 26.17 3.71 9.91
N LYS A 63 25.87 4.62 8.98
CA LYS A 63 26.57 5.91 8.86
C LYS A 63 26.35 6.82 10.08
N GLN A 64 25.16 6.75 10.68
CA GLN A 64 24.80 7.56 11.84
C GLN A 64 25.20 6.90 13.18
N ASP A 65 25.65 5.64 13.15
CA ASP A 65 26.06 4.86 14.33
C ASP A 65 24.97 4.80 15.40
N VAL A 66 23.75 4.44 14.98
CA VAL A 66 22.58 4.36 15.85
C VAL A 66 22.18 2.91 16.13
N ASP A 67 21.85 2.62 17.39
CA ASP A 67 21.31 1.32 17.79
C ASP A 67 19.79 1.20 17.57
N VAL A 68 19.08 2.32 17.65
CA VAL A 68 17.61 2.38 17.56
C VAL A 68 17.15 3.56 16.72
N ILE A 69 15.97 3.40 16.11
CA ILE A 69 15.22 4.49 15.48
C ILE A 69 13.98 4.79 16.28
N ILE A 70 13.78 6.08 16.55
CA ILE A 70 12.57 6.62 17.15
C ILE A 70 11.88 7.46 16.09
N ALA A 71 10.65 7.10 15.75
CA ALA A 71 9.81 7.84 14.81
C ALA A 71 8.36 7.88 15.32
N PRO A 72 7.58 8.90 14.95
CA PRO A 72 6.14 8.91 15.20
C PRO A 72 5.49 7.67 14.58
N ALA A 73 4.64 6.99 15.35
CA ALA A 73 3.90 5.83 14.84
C ALA A 73 2.78 6.24 13.85
N TYR A 74 2.28 7.47 13.97
CA TYR A 74 1.20 8.03 13.16
C TYR A 74 1.44 9.52 12.93
N VAL A 75 0.76 10.08 11.93
CA VAL A 75 0.81 11.51 11.57
C VAL A 75 0.00 12.41 12.52
N GLY A 76 -0.64 11.83 13.54
CA GLY A 76 -1.50 12.55 14.49
C GLY A 76 -2.27 11.59 15.40
N PRO A 77 -3.22 12.11 16.20
CA PRO A 77 -4.16 11.29 16.96
C PRO A 77 -5.06 10.49 16.03
N ALA A 78 -5.74 9.47 16.58
CA ALA A 78 -6.75 8.72 15.85
C ALA A 78 -7.82 9.66 15.28
N CYS A 79 -8.19 9.41 14.02
CA CYS A 79 -9.26 10.13 13.37
C CYS A 79 -10.60 9.85 14.06
N LEU A 80 -11.55 10.79 13.92
CA LEU A 80 -12.93 10.55 14.34
C LEU A 80 -13.51 9.36 13.57
N HIS A 81 -14.38 8.59 14.23
CA HIS A 81 -15.15 7.54 13.56
C HIS A 81 -15.90 8.14 12.37
N ASP A 82 -15.98 7.36 11.29
CA ASP A 82 -16.64 7.71 10.02
C ASP A 82 -16.05 8.93 9.28
N ALA A 83 -14.95 9.51 9.73
CA ALA A 83 -14.28 10.64 9.06
C ALA A 83 -13.36 10.21 7.89
N ALA A 84 -13.23 8.90 7.61
CA ALA A 84 -12.30 8.37 6.61
C ALA A 84 -12.48 8.98 5.20
N ARG A 85 -13.70 9.42 4.86
CA ARG A 85 -14.00 10.05 3.56
C ARG A 85 -13.95 11.58 3.59
N GLU A 86 -14.28 12.21 4.72
CA GLU A 86 -14.29 13.68 4.87
C GLU A 86 -12.91 14.28 5.12
N GLN A 87 -11.98 13.54 5.73
CA GLN A 87 -10.62 14.03 5.98
C GLN A 87 -9.72 14.07 4.74
N TYR A 88 -10.16 13.53 3.60
CA TYR A 88 -9.37 13.48 2.37
C TYR A 88 -10.14 13.88 1.10
N PRO A 89 -10.74 15.09 1.01
CA PRO A 89 -11.40 15.52 -0.22
C PRO A 89 -10.42 15.91 -1.35
N HIS A 90 -9.11 15.90 -1.07
CA HIS A 90 -8.05 16.45 -1.93
C HIS A 90 -6.93 15.45 -2.22
N ILE A 91 -7.10 14.16 -1.90
CA ILE A 91 -6.19 13.13 -2.42
C ILE A 91 -6.56 12.89 -3.89
N MET A 92 -6.31 13.93 -4.71
CA MET A 92 -5.86 13.81 -6.07
C MET A 92 -4.33 13.78 -5.95
N TYR A 93 -3.71 12.60 -6.01
CA TYR A 93 -2.26 12.57 -6.28
C TYR A 93 -2.04 12.82 -7.78
N PRO A 94 -0.95 13.51 -8.18
CA PRO A 94 -0.55 13.71 -9.57
C PRO A 94 -0.31 12.40 -10.34
#